data_AF-A0AB36J6X9-F1
#
_entry.id   AF-A0AB36J6X9-F1
#
_cell.length_a   1.000
_cell.length_b   1.000
_cell.length_c   1.000
_cell.angle_alpha   90.00
_cell.angle_beta   90.00
_cell.angle_gamma   90.00
#
_symmetry.space_group_name_H-M   'P 1'
#
loop_
_entity.id
_entity.type
_entity.pdbx_description
1 polymer ?
#
loop_
_entity_poly.entity_id
_entity_poly.type
_entity_poly.pdbx_seq_one_letter_code
_entity_poly.pdbx_strand_id
1 'polypeptide(L)'
;MDIDIKQYIKDIKILRAQADQYDGNAPGADIMKIELLTKAHMLMGRVAAVREGEYWRIYALRKSTYARAKMEPGPGDKETRAEIAVEELRMLEAEAMEERKMWKNEHESLLQQLFELHLKANRENRTLGGGL
;
A
#
# COMPACT_ATOMS: atom_id res chain seq x y z
N MET A 1 8.34 18.16 3.64
CA MET A 1 6.98 17.80 3.20
C MET A 1 6.45 16.86 4.28
N ASP A 2 5.51 17.33 5.08
CA ASP A 2 4.92 16.51 6.14
C ASP A 2 3.95 15.51 5.48
N ILE A 3 4.18 14.21 5.68
CA ILE A 3 3.39 13.17 5.03
C ILE A 3 2.30 12.73 6.00
N ASP A 4 1.07 13.19 5.77
CA ASP A 4 -0.09 12.72 6.53
C ASP A 4 -0.69 11.47 5.87
N ILE A 5 -0.19 10.30 6.29
CA ILE A 5 -0.69 8.99 5.83
C ILE A 5 -2.18 8.82 6.15
N LYS A 6 -2.65 9.31 7.31
CA LYS A 6 -4.04 9.11 7.73
C LYS A 6 -4.98 9.88 6.80
N GLN A 7 -4.59 11.08 6.41
CA GLN A 7 -5.33 11.86 5.43
C GLN A 7 -5.32 11.17 4.05
N TYR A 8 -4.17 10.66 3.59
CA TYR A 8 -4.12 9.90 2.33
C TYR A 8 -5.02 8.66 2.33
N ILE A 9 -5.04 7.87 3.42
CA ILE A 9 -5.93 6.70 3.55
C ILE A 9 -7.39 7.14 3.48
N LYS A 10 -7.75 8.24 4.11
CA LYS A 10 -9.11 8.81 4.06
C LYS A 10 -9.46 9.23 2.63
N ASP A 11 -8.58 9.94 1.96
CA ASP A 11 -8.78 10.42 0.59
C ASP A 11 -8.90 9.26 -0.40
N ILE A 12 -8.10 8.20 -0.25
CA ILE A 12 -8.22 6.97 -1.05
C ILE A 12 -9.62 6.38 -0.93
N LYS A 13 -10.16 6.27 0.30
CA LYS A 13 -11.51 5.74 0.53
C LYS A 13 -12.58 6.60 -0.13
N ILE A 14 -12.47 7.93 -0.02
CA ILE A 14 -13.40 8.88 -0.64
C ILE A 14 -13.36 8.74 -2.17
N LEU A 15 -12.16 8.72 -2.77
CA LEU A 15 -11.97 8.62 -4.21
C LEU A 15 -12.52 7.30 -4.77
N ARG A 16 -12.28 6.18 -4.08
CA ARG A 16 -12.84 4.87 -4.47
C ARG A 16 -14.38 4.88 -4.39
N ALA A 17 -14.95 5.40 -3.30
CA ALA A 17 -16.40 5.51 -3.17
C ALA A 17 -17.04 6.40 -4.23
N GLN A 18 -16.37 7.50 -4.64
CA GLN A 18 -16.81 8.33 -5.75
C GLN A 18 -16.71 7.58 -7.10
N ALA A 19 -15.63 6.82 -7.31
CA ALA A 19 -15.45 6.02 -8.53
C ALA A 19 -16.53 4.93 -8.67
N ASP A 20 -16.98 4.36 -7.55
CA ASP A 20 -18.04 3.34 -7.53
C ASP A 20 -19.43 3.89 -7.92
N GLN A 21 -19.63 5.22 -7.90
CA GLN A 21 -20.86 5.86 -8.38
C GLN A 21 -20.97 5.86 -9.90
N TYR A 22 -19.88 5.61 -10.63
CA TYR A 22 -19.89 5.51 -12.09
C TYR A 22 -20.11 4.05 -12.49
N ASP A 23 -21.31 3.79 -13.01
CA ASP A 23 -21.81 2.45 -13.40
C ASP A 23 -21.41 2.04 -14.84
N GLY A 24 -20.69 2.89 -15.56
CA GLY A 24 -20.22 2.61 -16.92
C GLY A 24 -21.31 2.61 -17.99
N ASN A 25 -22.54 3.01 -17.66
CA ASN A 25 -23.68 3.02 -18.60
C ASN A 25 -23.89 4.37 -19.31
N ALA A 26 -23.21 5.43 -18.85
CA ALA A 26 -23.26 6.75 -19.47
C ALA A 26 -22.00 7.05 -20.29
N PRO A 27 -22.10 7.71 -21.47
CA PRO A 27 -20.94 8.12 -22.25
C PRO A 27 -19.98 8.98 -21.41
N GLY A 28 -18.73 8.55 -21.28
CA GLY A 28 -17.70 9.24 -20.49
C GLY A 28 -17.65 8.89 -18.99
N ALA A 29 -18.57 8.05 -18.48
CA ALA A 29 -18.54 7.58 -17.09
C ALA A 29 -17.25 6.80 -16.76
N ASP A 30 -16.76 6.00 -17.72
CA ASP A 30 -15.51 5.25 -17.57
C ASP A 30 -14.29 6.18 -17.46
N ILE A 31 -14.29 7.34 -18.15
CA ILE A 31 -13.19 8.32 -18.06
C ILE A 31 -13.15 8.95 -16.67
N MET A 32 -14.30 9.39 -16.14
CA MET A 32 -14.38 9.95 -14.79
C MET A 32 -13.96 8.94 -13.72
N LYS A 33 -14.37 7.68 -13.89
CA LYS A 33 -13.95 6.58 -13.02
C LYS A 33 -12.44 6.38 -13.05
N ILE A 34 -11.84 6.35 -14.23
CA ILE A 34 -10.39 6.24 -14.43
C ILE A 34 -9.65 7.39 -13.74
N GLU A 35 -10.11 8.63 -13.87
CA GLU A 35 -9.47 9.78 -13.24
C GLU A 35 -9.46 9.67 -11.70
N LEU A 36 -10.58 9.29 -11.10
CA LEU A 36 -10.71 9.11 -9.65
C LEU A 36 -9.82 7.97 -9.14
N LEU A 37 -9.85 6.83 -9.82
CA LEU A 37 -9.02 5.67 -9.47
C LEU A 37 -7.53 5.94 -9.68
N THR A 38 -7.15 6.75 -10.67
CA THR A 38 -5.76 7.16 -10.89
C THR A 38 -5.25 8.02 -9.73
N LYS A 39 -6.07 8.96 -9.24
CA LYS A 39 -5.75 9.77 -8.05
C LYS A 39 -5.61 8.88 -6.80
N ALA A 40 -6.52 7.92 -6.62
CA ALA A 40 -6.44 6.96 -5.53
C ALA A 40 -5.15 6.12 -5.61
N HIS A 41 -4.82 5.61 -6.80
CA HIS A 41 -3.61 4.83 -7.06
C HIS A 41 -2.33 5.61 -6.71
N MET A 42 -2.24 6.89 -7.08
CA MET A 42 -1.09 7.74 -6.69
C MET A 42 -0.94 7.87 -5.18
N LEU A 43 -2.03 8.08 -4.45
CA LEU A 43 -2.01 8.17 -2.99
C LEU A 43 -1.64 6.81 -2.36
N MET A 44 -2.16 5.72 -2.91
CA MET A 44 -1.82 4.36 -2.46
C MET A 44 -0.33 4.07 -2.61
N GLY A 45 0.30 4.52 -3.70
CA GLY A 45 1.74 4.40 -3.90
C GLY A 45 2.55 5.12 -2.82
N ARG A 46 2.09 6.31 -2.37
CA ARG A 46 2.71 7.04 -1.25
C ARG A 46 2.54 6.28 0.06
N VAL A 47 1.35 5.76 0.34
CA VAL A 47 1.10 4.97 1.56
C VAL A 47 1.98 3.71 1.56
N ALA A 48 2.02 2.97 0.46
CA ALA A 48 2.86 1.78 0.31
C ALA A 48 4.35 2.08 0.56
N ALA A 49 4.87 3.18 0.02
CA ALA A 49 6.25 3.61 0.24
C ALA A 49 6.54 3.92 1.72
N VAL A 50 5.60 4.54 2.44
CA VAL A 50 5.82 4.81 3.87
C VAL A 50 5.78 3.53 4.69
N ARG A 51 4.83 2.62 4.43
CA ARG A 51 4.74 1.32 5.12
C ARG A 51 5.96 0.44 4.86
N GLU A 52 6.50 0.46 3.64
CA GLU A 52 7.80 -0.14 3.32
C GLU A 52 8.91 0.41 4.21
N GLY A 53 9.01 1.74 4.33
CA GLY A 53 10.01 2.40 5.18
C GLY A 53 9.82 2.15 6.68
N GLU A 54 8.58 1.99 7.16
CA GLU A 54 8.29 1.61 8.55
C GLU A 54 8.76 0.19 8.86
N TYR A 55 8.45 -0.77 7.99
CA TYR A 55 8.93 -2.14 8.09
C TYR A 55 10.46 -2.21 8.19
N TRP A 56 11.18 -1.52 7.30
CA TRP A 56 12.65 -1.55 7.32
C TRP A 56 13.26 -0.88 8.56
N ARG A 57 12.62 0.15 9.10
CA ARG A 57 13.06 0.78 10.36
C ARG A 57 12.92 -0.18 11.54
N ILE A 58 11.79 -0.89 11.64
CA ILE A 58 11.56 -1.87 12.71
C ILE A 58 12.50 -3.07 12.55
N TYR A 59 12.68 -3.57 11.32
CA TYR A 59 13.65 -4.63 11.01
C TYR A 59 15.07 -4.26 11.46
N ALA A 60 15.53 -3.05 11.10
CA ALA A 60 16.86 -2.57 11.48
C ALA A 60 16.99 -2.42 13.01
N LEU A 61 15.97 -1.86 13.66
CA LEU A 61 15.93 -1.72 15.11
C LEU A 61 16.02 -3.09 15.79
N ARG A 62 15.25 -4.08 15.34
CA ARG A 62 15.29 -5.46 15.85
C ARG A 62 16.68 -6.05 15.72
N LYS A 63 17.30 -5.96 14.53
CA LYS A 63 18.64 -6.51 14.27
C LYS A 63 19.69 -5.86 15.18
N SER A 64 19.62 -4.53 15.36
CA SER A 64 20.54 -3.80 16.23
C SER A 64 20.35 -4.16 17.71
N THR A 65 19.10 -4.33 18.15
CA THR A 65 18.75 -4.66 19.54
C THR A 65 19.21 -6.08 19.88
N TYR A 66 18.96 -7.04 18.98
CA TYR A 66 19.46 -8.41 19.10
C TYR A 66 20.99 -8.43 19.24
N ALA A 67 21.69 -7.73 18.35
CA ALA A 67 23.15 -7.68 18.36
C ALA A 67 23.69 -7.06 19.67
N ARG A 68 23.05 -5.99 20.17
CA ARG A 68 23.42 -5.35 21.44
C ARG A 68 23.22 -6.29 22.62
N ALA A 69 22.05 -6.93 22.71
CA ALA A 69 21.73 -7.87 23.79
C ALA A 69 22.70 -9.07 23.82
N LYS A 70 23.15 -9.53 22.65
CA LYS A 70 24.14 -10.61 22.53
C LYS A 70 25.53 -10.21 23.02
N MET A 71 25.90 -8.94 22.90
CA MET A 71 27.18 -8.40 23.38
C MET A 71 27.15 -8.08 24.88
N GLU A 72 25.96 -7.92 25.45
CA GLU A 72 25.81 -7.50 26.85
C GLU A 72 26.17 -8.63 27.81
N PRO A 73 27.11 -8.41 28.75
CA PRO A 73 27.46 -9.42 29.74
C PRO A 73 26.27 -9.68 30.67
N GLY A 74 26.03 -10.95 31.00
CA GLY A 74 24.96 -11.32 31.90
C GLY A 74 24.86 -12.84 32.10
N PRO A 75 24.08 -13.28 33.09
CA PRO A 75 23.91 -14.69 33.39
C PRO A 75 23.12 -15.42 32.29
N GLY A 76 23.37 -16.71 32.14
CA GLY A 76 22.65 -17.57 31.21
C GLY A 76 23.15 -17.51 29.76
N ASP A 77 22.40 -18.18 28.87
CA ASP A 77 22.74 -18.25 27.46
C ASP A 77 22.50 -16.92 26.75
N LYS A 78 23.52 -16.45 26.02
CA LYS A 78 23.52 -15.16 25.33
C LYS A 78 22.48 -15.09 24.21
N GLU A 79 22.19 -16.20 23.54
CA GLU A 79 21.24 -16.22 22.43
C GLU A 79 19.82 -16.13 22.97
N THR A 80 19.52 -16.90 24.01
CA THR A 80 18.22 -16.84 24.69
C THR A 80 17.91 -15.44 25.19
N ARG A 81 18.88 -14.75 25.81
CA ARG A 81 18.70 -13.35 26.23
C ARG A 81 18.44 -12.41 25.06
N ALA A 82 19.18 -12.56 23.97
CA ALA A 82 19.01 -11.72 22.79
C ALA A 82 17.65 -11.96 22.10
N GLU A 83 17.16 -13.19 22.10
CA GLU A 83 15.84 -13.56 21.58
C GLU A 83 14.69 -12.95 22.39
N ILE A 84 14.78 -13.02 23.72
CA ILE A 84 13.80 -12.38 24.62
C ILE A 84 13.81 -10.86 24.42
N ALA A 85 14.99 -10.25 24.28
CA ALA A 85 15.14 -8.81 24.12
C ALA A 85 14.50 -8.25 22.83
N VAL A 86 14.17 -9.11 21.86
CA VAL A 86 13.56 -8.70 20.60
C VAL A 86 12.18 -9.27 20.34
N GLU A 87 11.57 -9.93 21.33
CA GLU A 87 10.26 -10.58 21.20
C GLU A 87 9.19 -9.58 20.72
N GLU A 88 9.04 -8.45 21.41
CA GLU A 88 8.08 -7.40 21.03
C GLU A 88 8.40 -6.80 19.66
N LEU A 89 9.69 -6.59 19.35
CA LEU A 89 10.12 -6.06 18.06
C LEU A 89 9.82 -7.03 16.89
N ARG A 90 9.76 -8.34 17.15
CA ARG A 90 9.33 -9.32 16.14
C ARG A 90 7.85 -9.22 15.84
N MET A 91 7.02 -9.01 16.86
CA MET A 91 5.58 -8.81 16.67
C MET A 91 5.31 -7.53 15.87
N LEU A 92 5.96 -6.42 16.25
CA LEU A 92 5.87 -5.17 15.51
C LEU A 92 6.38 -5.29 14.07
N GLU A 93 7.45 -6.05 13.83
CA GLU A 93 7.93 -6.31 12.47
C GLU A 93 6.89 -7.08 11.65
N ALA A 94 6.25 -8.10 12.25
CA ALA A 94 5.24 -8.90 11.59
C ALA A 94 4.03 -8.06 11.18
N GLU A 95 3.52 -7.21 12.08
CA GLU A 95 2.43 -6.26 11.81
C GLU A 95 2.80 -5.29 10.68
N ALA A 96 3.99 -4.67 10.74
CA ALA A 96 4.45 -3.76 9.69
C ALA A 96 4.63 -4.49 8.34
N MET A 97 5.02 -5.77 8.35
CA MET A 97 5.13 -6.57 7.14
C MET A 97 3.77 -6.89 6.53
N GLU A 98 2.77 -7.17 7.36
CA GLU A 98 1.39 -7.36 6.91
C GLU A 98 0.86 -6.09 6.24
N GLU A 99 0.96 -4.95 6.91
CA GLU A 99 0.50 -3.67 6.36
C GLU A 99 1.21 -3.33 5.04
N ARG A 100 2.54 -3.51 5.00
CA ARG A 100 3.34 -3.32 3.78
C ARG A 100 2.82 -4.18 2.64
N LYS A 101 2.61 -5.48 2.87
CA LYS A 101 2.12 -6.40 1.83
C LYS A 101 0.72 -6.03 1.37
N MET A 102 -0.17 -5.71 2.30
CA MET A 102 -1.53 -5.29 2.00
C MET A 102 -1.54 -4.08 1.05
N TRP A 103 -0.82 -3.01 1.40
CA TRP A 103 -0.79 -1.80 0.57
C TRP A 103 -0.13 -2.01 -0.78
N LYS A 104 0.92 -2.84 -0.85
CA LYS A 104 1.57 -3.21 -2.11
C LYS A 104 0.61 -3.97 -3.03
N ASN A 105 -0.07 -4.99 -2.51
CA ASN A 105 -1.00 -5.80 -3.28
C ASN A 105 -2.21 -4.98 -3.76
N GLU A 106 -2.76 -4.13 -2.90
CA GLU A 106 -3.87 -3.23 -3.27
C GLU A 106 -3.45 -2.24 -4.37
N HIS A 107 -2.24 -1.68 -4.29
CA HIS A 107 -1.72 -0.79 -5.33
C HIS A 107 -1.55 -1.51 -6.68
N GLU A 108 -0.95 -2.70 -6.67
CA GLU A 108 -0.79 -3.54 -7.87
C GLU A 108 -2.13 -3.97 -8.47
N SER A 109 -3.10 -4.35 -7.62
CA SER A 109 -4.45 -4.71 -8.04
C SER A 109 -5.17 -3.54 -8.72
N LEU A 110 -5.09 -2.34 -8.12
CA LEU A 110 -5.74 -1.16 -8.69
C LEU A 110 -5.12 -0.75 -10.04
N LEU A 111 -3.80 -0.93 -10.20
CA LEU A 111 -3.14 -0.70 -11.50
C LEU A 111 -3.71 -1.60 -12.60
N GLN A 112 -3.92 -2.89 -12.29
CA GLN A 112 -4.51 -3.84 -13.22
C GLN A 112 -5.96 -3.46 -13.56
N GLN A 113 -6.75 -3.07 -12.57
CA GLN A 113 -8.14 -2.60 -12.78
C GLN A 113 -8.18 -1.35 -13.67
N LEU A 114 -7.27 -0.40 -13.46
CA LEU A 114 -7.13 0.79 -14.31
C LEU A 114 -6.80 0.42 -15.76
N PHE A 115 -5.88 -0.53 -15.97
CA PHE A 115 -5.53 -1.02 -17.31
C PHE A 115 -6.75 -1.62 -18.03
N GLU A 116 -7.52 -2.46 -17.34
CA GLU A 116 -8.75 -3.06 -17.89
C GLU A 116 -9.81 -2.02 -18.22
N LEU A 117 -10.00 -1.02 -17.35
CA LEU A 117 -10.91 0.10 -17.59
C LEU A 117 -10.48 0.93 -18.80
N HIS A 118 -9.19 1.23 -18.95
CA HIS A 118 -8.67 1.91 -20.13
C HIS A 118 -8.92 1.11 -21.42
N LEU A 119 -8.74 -0.22 -21.40
CA LEU A 119 -9.05 -1.08 -22.54
C LEU A 119 -10.55 -1.12 -22.86
N LYS A 120 -11.42 -1.10 -21.86
CA LYS A 120 -12.88 -1.01 -22.03
C LYS A 120 -13.27 0.32 -22.68
N ALA A 121 -12.86 1.44 -22.09
CA ALA A 121 -13.16 2.78 -22.59
C ALA A 121 -12.68 3.00 -24.03
N ASN A 122 -11.48 2.50 -24.37
CA ASN A 122 -10.95 2.58 -25.72
C ASN A 122 -11.74 1.74 -26.74
N ARG A 123 -12.25 0.57 -26.34
CA ARG A 123 -13.12 -0.25 -27.20
C ARG A 123 -14.44 0.46 -27.48
N GLU A 124 -15.09 0.99 -26.45
CA GLU A 124 -16.34 1.74 -26.56
C GLU A 124 -16.21 2.95 -27.49
N ASN A 125 -15.13 3.74 -27.33
CA ASN A 125 -14.83 4.88 -28.19
C ASN A 125 -14.61 4.47 -29.67
N ARG A 126 -13.94 3.34 -29.93
CA ARG A 126 -13.75 2.83 -31.29
C ARG A 126 -15.06 2.34 -31.92
N THR A 127 -15.93 1.68 -31.14
CA THR A 127 -17.25 1.25 -31.64
C THR A 127 -18.19 2.41 -31.91
N LEU A 128 -18.10 3.51 -31.15
CA LEU A 128 -18.93 4.71 -31.37
C LEU A 128 -18.40 5.62 -32.50
N GLY A 129 -17.08 5.63 -32.74
CA GLY A 129 -16.44 6.43 -33.80
C GLY A 129 -16.26 5.72 -35.15
N GLY A 130 -16.62 4.43 -35.25
CA GLY A 130 -16.41 3.58 -36.43
C GLY A 130 -17.63 3.41 -37.34
N GLY A 131 -18.63 4.28 -37.24
CA GLY A 131 -19.81 4.29 -38.10
C GLY A 131 -19.80 5.43 -39.12
N LEU A 132 -19.01 5.27 -40.18
CA LEU A 132 -19.15 5.96 -41.47
C LEU A 132 -18.78 4.99 -42.59
#